data_AF-A0A932D1A6-F1
#
_entry.id   AF-A0A932D1A6-F1
#
_cell.length_a   1.000
_cell.length_b   1.000
_cell.length_c   1.000
_cell.angle_alpha   90.00
_cell.angle_beta   90.00
_cell.angle_gamma   90.00
#
_symmetry.space_group_name_H-M   'P 1'
#
loop_
_entity.id
_entity.type
_entity.pdbx_description
1 polymer ?
#
loop_
_entity_poly.entity_id
_entity_poly.type
_entity_poly.pdbx_seq_one_letter_code
_entity_poly.pdbx_strand_id
1 'polypeptide(L)'
;MRGTLGAICLFSALTGATSAQATEVAGRVVIKGSLAVVQEPASRRPRYYWSLDNGVLPARADRILPERDLAIILVERGRPAVRRTSSPVVIRVAEGGMLPSSVVVRPGTMIRFENDDAFEHELYSPTHPDLAPESMARGQTRPFVAPQSGRIEIRCKRAPHLRGWIAVQDAVHFVAPRPDGTFTLTAEPGLYTVRTLYEGRWVAERELLVEDSRTVQTVEIEVDAAIVRPPAPAAAVPPPAQPVGVPAQSTTPTTPPPPPR
;
A
#
# COMPACT_ATOMS: atom_id res chain seq x y z
N MET A 1 17.36 -40.67 -75.81
CA MET A 1 17.29 -41.18 -74.43
C MET A 1 18.15 -40.26 -73.55
N ARG A 2 17.53 -39.68 -72.52
CA ARG A 2 18.05 -39.28 -71.18
C ARG A 2 19.31 -38.39 -71.11
N GLY A 3 19.39 -37.32 -70.33
CA GLY A 3 18.48 -36.75 -69.34
C GLY A 3 19.13 -35.49 -68.74
N THR A 4 18.31 -34.49 -68.42
CA THR A 4 18.69 -33.20 -67.83
C THR A 4 18.77 -33.32 -66.30
N LEU A 5 19.88 -32.84 -65.72
CA LEU A 5 20.07 -32.68 -64.27
C LEU A 5 19.35 -31.40 -63.80
N GLY A 6 18.33 -31.55 -62.97
CA GLY A 6 17.66 -30.45 -62.27
C GLY A 6 18.31 -30.21 -60.91
N ALA A 7 18.78 -28.99 -60.68
CA ALA A 7 19.24 -28.52 -59.38
C ALA A 7 18.03 -28.15 -58.50
N ILE A 8 17.90 -28.80 -57.35
CA ILE A 8 16.88 -28.48 -56.33
C ILE A 8 17.49 -27.44 -55.39
N CYS A 9 17.01 -26.20 -55.46
CA CYS A 9 17.28 -25.19 -54.44
C CYS A 9 16.35 -25.40 -53.24
N LEU A 10 16.90 -25.87 -52.12
CA LEU A 10 16.23 -25.84 -50.82
C LEU A 10 16.19 -24.37 -50.33
N PHE A 11 15.02 -23.75 -50.36
CA PHE A 11 14.76 -22.51 -49.63
C PHE A 11 14.47 -22.87 -48.16
N SER A 12 15.49 -22.76 -47.31
CA SER A 12 15.30 -22.75 -45.86
C SER A 12 14.67 -21.42 -45.46
N ALA A 13 13.37 -21.44 -45.14
CA ALA A 13 12.69 -20.31 -44.53
C ALA A 13 13.24 -20.11 -43.11
N LEU A 14 14.10 -19.11 -42.93
CA LEU A 14 14.44 -18.59 -41.60
C LEU A 14 13.20 -17.86 -41.05
N THR A 15 12.41 -18.55 -40.23
CA THR A 15 11.45 -17.90 -39.33
C THR A 15 12.27 -17.21 -38.24
N GLY A 16 12.62 -15.95 -38.46
CA GLY A 16 13.23 -15.10 -37.45
C GLY A 16 12.23 -14.89 -36.31
N ALA A 17 12.45 -15.57 -35.17
CA ALA A 17 11.79 -15.21 -33.93
C ALA A 17 12.38 -13.86 -33.48
N THR A 18 11.67 -12.77 -33.75
CA THR A 18 11.95 -11.48 -33.11
C THR A 18 11.69 -11.64 -31.62
N SER A 19 12.78 -11.74 -30.84
CA SER A 19 12.70 -11.64 -29.39
C SER A 19 12.23 -10.22 -29.07
N ALA A 20 10.99 -10.08 -28.59
CA ALA A 20 10.51 -8.81 -28.05
C ALA A 20 11.49 -8.35 -26.96
N GLN A 21 12.09 -7.17 -27.12
CA GLN A 21 13.04 -6.65 -26.15
C GLN A 21 12.28 -5.94 -25.03
N ALA A 22 12.70 -6.15 -23.79
CA ALA A 22 12.10 -5.48 -22.65
C ALA A 22 12.39 -3.97 -22.75
N THR A 23 11.34 -3.15 -22.77
CA THR A 23 11.39 -1.70 -22.90
C THR A 23 11.34 -1.05 -21.51
N GLU A 24 12.11 0.02 -21.32
CA GLU A 24 12.08 0.81 -20.10
C GLU A 24 10.89 1.79 -20.14
N VAL A 25 10.03 1.69 -19.12
CA VAL A 25 8.92 2.59 -18.86
C VAL A 25 9.32 3.49 -17.71
N ALA A 26 9.64 4.75 -18.01
CA ALA A 26 9.80 5.79 -17.01
C ALA A 26 8.45 6.44 -16.75
N GLY A 27 8.19 6.86 -15.51
CA GLY A 27 6.98 7.59 -15.21
C GLY A 27 7.11 8.53 -14.04
N ARG A 28 6.07 9.36 -13.88
CA ARG A 28 5.95 10.33 -12.80
C ARG A 28 4.55 10.30 -12.23
N VAL A 29 4.47 10.14 -10.91
CA VAL A 29 3.23 10.39 -10.17
C VAL A 29 3.14 11.88 -9.87
N VAL A 30 2.01 12.48 -10.21
CA VAL A 30 1.68 13.88 -9.95
C VAL A 30 0.49 13.92 -9.01
N ILE A 31 0.71 14.41 -7.80
CA ILE A 31 -0.37 14.62 -6.84
C ILE A 31 -1.07 15.94 -7.18
N LYS A 32 -2.36 15.90 -7.54
CA LYS A 32 -3.17 17.06 -7.91
C LYS A 32 -3.99 17.56 -6.72
N GLY A 33 -4.06 18.87 -6.53
CA GLY A 33 -4.74 19.51 -5.39
C GLY A 33 -3.76 19.93 -4.29
N SER A 34 -4.26 20.64 -3.27
CA SER A 34 -3.42 21.17 -2.20
C SER A 34 -3.19 20.11 -1.12
N LEU A 35 -2.07 19.39 -1.19
CA LEU A 35 -1.39 18.87 0.00
C LEU A 35 -0.30 19.87 0.38
N ALA A 36 0.03 19.97 1.67
CA ALA A 36 1.23 20.70 2.05
C ALA A 36 2.45 19.91 1.54
N VAL A 37 2.96 20.29 0.36
CA VAL A 37 4.24 19.78 -0.15
C VAL A 37 5.35 20.46 0.65
N VAL A 38 5.62 19.94 1.84
CA VAL A 38 6.84 20.28 2.57
C VAL A 38 7.86 19.22 2.22
N GLN A 39 8.78 19.56 1.32
CA GLN A 39 10.01 18.82 1.12
C GLN A 39 10.72 18.79 2.47
N GLU A 40 10.79 17.62 3.12
CA GLU A 40 11.50 17.57 4.39
C GLU A 40 12.99 17.80 4.16
N PRO A 41 13.64 18.70 4.92
CA PRO A 41 15.08 18.65 4.98
C PRO A 41 15.45 17.27 5.51
N ALA A 42 16.37 16.58 4.84
CA ALA A 42 16.88 15.29 5.28
C ALA A 42 17.34 15.40 6.75
N SER A 43 16.53 14.91 7.68
CA SER A 43 16.84 15.07 9.10
C SER A 43 17.96 14.09 9.44
N ARG A 44 19.10 14.62 9.92
CA ARG A 44 20.19 13.79 10.48
C ARG A 44 19.84 13.09 11.79
N ARG A 45 18.66 13.36 12.37
CA ARG A 45 18.18 12.72 13.59
C ARG A 45 17.25 11.55 13.23
N PRO A 46 17.35 10.42 13.95
CA PRO A 46 16.37 9.34 13.79
C PRO A 46 14.99 9.90 14.11
N ARG A 47 14.02 9.61 13.24
CA ARG A 47 12.64 9.96 13.49
C ARG A 47 12.10 8.95 14.50
N TYR A 48 11.39 9.43 15.51
CA TYR A 48 10.80 8.58 16.54
C TYR A 48 9.33 8.89 16.66
N TYR A 49 8.55 7.98 17.27
CA TYR A 49 7.10 8.18 17.40
C TYR A 49 6.71 9.44 18.21
N TRP A 50 7.52 9.90 19.18
CA TRP A 50 7.29 11.19 19.87
C TRP A 50 7.57 12.41 19.00
N SER A 51 8.21 12.20 17.84
CA SER A 51 8.34 13.21 16.80
C SER A 51 7.11 13.23 15.88
N LEU A 52 6.19 12.27 15.99
CA LEU A 52 4.91 12.23 15.27
C LEU A 52 3.87 13.11 15.98
N ASP A 53 2.78 13.42 15.28
CA ASP A 53 1.68 14.19 15.85
C ASP A 53 1.13 13.48 17.10
N ASN A 54 1.15 14.20 18.22
CA ASN A 54 0.78 13.74 19.55
C ASN A 54 -0.11 14.76 20.28
N GLY A 55 -0.67 15.73 19.56
CA GLY A 55 -1.47 16.83 20.12
C GLY A 55 -0.67 17.91 20.85
N VAL A 56 0.63 17.73 21.07
CA VAL A 56 1.56 18.75 21.61
C VAL A 56 2.36 19.39 20.48
N LEU A 57 2.73 18.60 19.47
CA LEU A 57 3.28 19.11 18.22
C LEU A 57 2.16 19.67 17.33
N PRO A 58 2.43 20.69 16.51
CA PRO A 58 1.47 21.12 15.51
C PRO A 58 1.12 19.93 14.62
N ALA A 59 -0.19 19.73 14.41
CA ALA A 59 -0.69 18.70 13.51
C ALA A 59 0.03 18.83 12.18
N ARG A 60 0.76 17.78 11.77
CA ARG A 60 1.39 17.78 10.45
C ARG A 60 0.26 17.78 9.43
N ALA A 61 0.34 18.69 8.48
CA ALA A 61 -0.57 18.68 7.37
C ALA A 61 -0.54 17.31 6.68
N ASP A 62 -1.73 16.83 6.31
CA ASP A 62 -1.95 15.65 5.49
C ASP A 62 -1.01 15.66 4.29
N ARG A 63 -0.15 14.65 4.19
CA ARG A 63 0.85 14.51 3.12
C ARG A 63 0.97 13.07 2.66
N ILE A 64 1.26 12.89 1.38
CA ILE A 64 1.65 11.62 0.78
C ILE A 64 3.16 11.68 0.57
N LEU A 65 3.90 10.69 1.10
CA LEU A 65 5.31 10.47 0.79
C LEU A 65 5.38 9.38 -0.29
N PRO A 66 5.63 9.71 -1.57
CA PRO A 66 5.51 8.74 -2.67
C PRO A 66 6.29 7.43 -2.45
N GLU A 67 7.50 7.52 -1.93
CA GLU A 67 8.41 6.41 -1.66
C GLU A 67 7.98 5.48 -0.51
N ARG A 68 7.14 6.00 0.38
CA ARG A 68 6.61 5.26 1.53
C ARG A 68 5.19 4.80 1.28
N ASP A 69 4.35 5.71 0.82
CA ASP A 69 2.90 5.59 0.84
C ASP A 69 2.30 5.06 -0.46
N LEU A 70 3.05 5.08 -1.56
CA LEU A 70 2.57 4.63 -2.86
C LEU A 70 3.28 3.37 -3.33
N ALA A 71 2.52 2.52 -4.02
CA ALA A 71 3.07 1.43 -4.80
C ALA A 71 2.45 1.45 -6.21
N ILE A 72 3.28 1.31 -7.23
CA ILE A 72 2.87 1.31 -8.64
C ILE A 72 3.03 -0.10 -9.19
N ILE A 73 2.03 -0.52 -9.98
CA ILE A 73 2.07 -1.81 -10.67
C ILE A 73 1.73 -1.69 -12.15
N LEU A 74 2.28 -2.62 -12.93
CA LEU A 74 1.86 -2.87 -14.31
C LEU A 74 1.15 -4.22 -14.38
N VAL A 75 -0.11 -4.19 -14.82
CA VAL A 75 -0.93 -5.38 -15.07
C VAL A 75 -1.06 -5.56 -16.57
N GLU A 76 -0.55 -6.67 -17.11
CA GLU A 76 -0.67 -6.98 -18.54
C GLU A 76 -2.12 -7.37 -18.87
N ARG A 77 -2.66 -6.83 -19.96
CA ARG A 77 -4.03 -7.12 -20.40
C ARG A 77 -4.04 -8.36 -21.28
N GLY A 78 -4.97 -9.27 -21.03
CA GLY A 78 -5.28 -10.39 -21.94
C GLY A 78 -4.29 -11.56 -21.91
N ARG A 79 -3.27 -11.53 -21.05
CA ARG A 79 -2.47 -12.72 -20.70
C ARG A 79 -2.68 -13.09 -19.24
N PRO A 80 -2.85 -14.38 -18.92
CA PRO A 80 -2.72 -14.84 -17.54
C PRO A 80 -1.34 -14.42 -17.04
N ALA A 81 -1.28 -13.87 -15.83
CA ALA A 81 -0.01 -13.56 -15.22
C ALA A 81 0.81 -14.87 -15.13
N VAL A 82 1.96 -14.87 -15.82
CA VAL A 82 2.86 -16.02 -15.79
C VAL A 82 3.35 -16.18 -14.35
N ARG A 83 3.26 -17.40 -13.80
CA ARG A 83 3.71 -17.72 -12.45
C ARG A 83 5.21 -17.43 -12.32
N ARG A 84 5.54 -16.22 -11.89
CA ARG A 84 6.91 -15.74 -11.67
C ARG A 84 7.30 -16.01 -10.21
N THR A 85 8.55 -16.36 -10.01
CA THR A 85 9.12 -16.48 -8.66
C THR A 85 9.12 -15.09 -8.01
N SER A 86 8.66 -15.03 -6.76
CA SER A 86 8.68 -13.80 -5.95
C SER A 86 9.89 -13.83 -5.02
N SER A 87 10.74 -12.82 -5.10
CA SER A 87 11.76 -12.59 -4.07
C SER A 87 11.08 -12.22 -2.75
N PRO A 88 11.67 -12.59 -1.60
CA PRO A 88 11.18 -12.13 -0.31
C PRO A 88 11.12 -10.60 -0.24
N VAL A 89 10.07 -10.07 0.39
CA VAL A 89 9.87 -8.64 0.60
C VAL A 89 10.12 -8.31 2.06
N VAL A 90 10.93 -7.29 2.31
CA VAL A 90 11.17 -6.78 3.66
C VAL A 90 10.30 -5.56 3.89
N ILE A 91 9.60 -5.55 5.02
CA ILE A 91 8.84 -4.38 5.49
C ILE A 91 9.41 -4.00 6.85
N ARG A 92 9.98 -2.79 6.95
CA ARG A 92 10.59 -2.32 8.18
C ARG A 92 9.59 -1.51 8.99
N VAL A 93 9.52 -1.78 10.28
CA VAL A 93 8.90 -0.90 11.26
C VAL A 93 10.00 -0.01 11.81
N ALA A 94 10.06 1.21 11.30
CA ALA A 94 11.05 2.19 11.66
C ALA A 94 10.43 3.57 11.59
N GLU A 95 11.01 4.53 12.31
CA GLU A 95 10.56 5.92 12.27
C GLU A 95 9.12 6.11 12.79
N GLY A 96 8.64 5.17 13.63
CA GLY A 96 7.26 5.15 14.09
C GLY A 96 6.22 4.79 13.01
N GLY A 97 6.66 4.19 11.90
CA GLY A 97 5.78 3.80 10.80
C GLY A 97 6.22 2.52 10.11
N MET A 98 5.45 2.10 9.11
CA MET A 98 5.78 0.98 8.24
C MET A 98 6.44 1.51 6.95
N LEU A 99 7.58 0.93 6.57
CA LEU A 99 8.40 1.33 5.43
C LEU A 99 8.64 0.14 4.47
N PRO A 100 8.07 0.17 3.25
CA PRO A 100 7.01 1.08 2.80
C PRO A 100 5.69 0.83 3.56
N SER A 101 4.80 1.83 3.61
CA SER A 101 3.49 1.72 4.27
C SER A 101 2.45 1.09 3.35
N SER A 102 2.60 1.22 2.03
CA SER A 102 1.81 0.49 1.03
C SER A 102 2.71 -0.36 0.15
N VAL A 103 2.42 -1.64 0.02
CA VAL A 103 3.18 -2.56 -0.81
C VAL A 103 2.24 -3.47 -1.58
N VAL A 104 2.68 -3.86 -2.78
CA VAL A 104 2.00 -4.87 -3.58
C VAL A 104 2.94 -6.05 -3.75
N VAL A 105 2.42 -7.25 -3.52
CA VAL A 105 3.18 -8.50 -3.59
C VAL A 105 2.43 -9.54 -4.43
N ARG A 106 3.16 -10.53 -4.94
CA ARG A 106 2.53 -11.69 -5.60
C ARG A 106 2.00 -12.69 -4.58
N PRO A 107 1.02 -13.52 -4.95
CA PRO A 107 0.61 -14.66 -4.14
C PRO A 107 1.79 -15.54 -3.71
N GLY A 108 1.81 -15.95 -2.44
CA GLY A 108 2.87 -16.80 -1.88
C GLY A 108 4.21 -16.10 -1.62
N THR A 109 4.30 -14.77 -1.83
CA THR A 109 5.51 -14.02 -1.49
C THR A 109 5.78 -14.11 0.01
N MET A 110 7.03 -14.43 0.38
CA MET A 110 7.50 -14.34 1.76
C MET A 110 7.72 -12.87 2.12
N ILE A 111 6.93 -12.37 3.06
CA ILE A 111 7.10 -11.04 3.66
C ILE A 111 7.81 -11.22 4.99
N ARG A 112 8.83 -10.41 5.24
CA ARG A 112 9.52 -10.35 6.52
C ARG A 112 9.35 -8.96 7.13
N PHE A 113 8.58 -8.90 8.20
CA PHE A 113 8.53 -7.69 9.02
C PHE A 113 9.80 -7.62 9.87
N GLU A 114 10.40 -6.44 9.99
CA GLU A 114 11.57 -6.20 10.82
C GLU A 114 11.32 -4.98 11.70
N ASN A 115 11.57 -5.08 13.01
CA ASN A 115 11.45 -3.94 13.90
C ASN A 115 12.81 -3.25 14.08
N ASP A 116 12.99 -2.07 13.50
CA ASP A 116 14.19 -1.26 13.65
C ASP A 116 14.06 -0.18 14.73
N ASP A 117 12.83 0.09 15.18
CA ASP A 117 12.57 1.03 16.26
C ASP A 117 13.17 0.55 17.59
N ALA A 118 13.45 1.49 18.48
CA ALA A 118 13.99 1.19 19.81
C ALA A 118 12.98 0.53 20.76
N PHE A 119 11.71 0.42 20.36
CA PHE A 119 10.60 -0.02 21.20
C PHE A 119 9.95 -1.25 20.62
N GLU A 120 9.29 -2.01 21.49
CA GLU A 120 8.50 -3.16 21.09
C GLU A 120 7.24 -2.73 20.33
N HIS A 121 6.96 -3.39 19.21
CA HIS A 121 5.71 -3.25 18.47
C HIS A 121 4.92 -4.54 18.55
N GLU A 122 3.60 -4.46 18.66
CA GLU A 122 2.73 -5.63 18.67
C GLU A 122 1.87 -5.61 17.39
N LEU A 123 2.37 -6.24 16.34
CA LEU A 123 1.77 -6.20 15.01
C LEU A 123 0.63 -7.21 14.89
N TYR A 124 -0.45 -6.81 14.23
CA TYR A 124 -1.58 -7.66 13.90
C TYR A 124 -2.28 -7.20 12.61
N SER A 125 -3.12 -8.06 12.04
CA SER A 125 -4.04 -7.67 10.96
C SER A 125 -5.49 -7.80 11.41
N PRO A 126 -6.31 -6.74 11.31
CA PRO A 126 -7.76 -6.86 11.49
C PRO A 126 -8.45 -7.53 10.30
N THR A 127 -7.79 -7.60 9.14
CA THR A 127 -8.34 -8.12 7.89
C THR A 127 -7.85 -9.53 7.55
N HIS A 128 -6.88 -10.08 8.30
CA HIS A 128 -6.29 -11.38 8.02
C HIS A 128 -5.92 -12.13 9.32
N PRO A 129 -6.60 -13.24 9.64
CA PRO A 129 -6.47 -13.90 10.95
C PRO A 129 -5.09 -14.50 11.21
N ASP A 130 -4.36 -14.94 10.17
CA ASP A 130 -3.02 -15.53 10.31
C ASP A 130 -1.97 -14.54 10.85
N LEU A 131 -2.28 -13.24 10.85
CA LEU A 131 -1.49 -12.21 11.52
C LEU A 131 -2.16 -11.83 12.85
N ALA A 132 -2.22 -12.78 13.77
CA ALA A 132 -2.62 -12.53 15.15
C ALA A 132 -1.67 -11.52 15.83
N PRO A 133 -2.09 -10.84 16.90
CA PRO A 133 -1.22 -9.96 17.67
C PRO A 133 0.04 -10.69 18.13
N GLU A 134 1.20 -10.13 17.79
CA GLU A 134 2.49 -10.69 18.16
C GLU A 134 3.50 -9.56 18.41
N SER A 135 4.18 -9.64 19.55
CA SER A 135 5.22 -8.71 19.96
C SER A 135 6.52 -8.91 19.16
N MET A 136 7.09 -7.80 18.74
CA MET A 136 8.36 -7.70 18.04
C MET A 136 9.27 -6.73 18.79
N ALA A 137 10.28 -7.25 19.48
CA ALA A 137 11.34 -6.45 20.07
C ALA A 137 12.26 -5.85 18.98
N ARG A 138 13.13 -4.90 19.35
CA ARG A 138 14.11 -4.33 18.42
C ARG A 138 14.98 -5.43 17.79
N GLY A 139 15.12 -5.37 16.47
CA GLY A 139 15.86 -6.34 15.66
C GLY A 139 15.13 -7.67 15.43
N GLN A 140 13.94 -7.86 16.03
CA GLN A 140 13.15 -9.06 15.79
C GLN A 140 12.52 -9.02 14.40
N THR A 141 12.37 -10.21 13.81
CA THR A 141 11.71 -10.37 12.53
C THR A 141 10.51 -11.30 12.65
N ARG A 142 9.49 -11.06 11.82
CA ARG A 142 8.29 -11.89 11.75
C ARG A 142 8.00 -12.25 10.30
N PRO A 143 8.06 -13.54 9.92
CA PRO A 143 7.71 -13.97 8.57
C PRO A 143 6.19 -14.03 8.40
N PHE A 144 5.73 -13.74 7.19
CA PHE A 144 4.33 -13.86 6.78
C PHE A 144 4.27 -14.22 5.30
N VAL A 145 3.50 -15.24 4.95
CA VAL A 145 3.32 -15.64 3.55
C VAL A 145 2.09 -14.97 2.99
N ALA A 146 2.24 -14.23 1.90
CA ALA A 146 1.13 -13.57 1.25
C ALA A 146 0.09 -14.60 0.77
N PRO A 147 -1.21 -14.40 1.06
CA PRO A 147 -2.28 -15.30 0.63
C PRO A 147 -2.46 -15.29 -0.89
N GLN A 148 -3.42 -16.06 -1.39
CA GLN A 148 -3.69 -16.15 -2.84
C GLN A 148 -4.19 -14.84 -3.45
N SER A 149 -4.91 -14.03 -2.69
CA SER A 149 -5.42 -12.73 -3.13
C SER A 149 -5.86 -11.91 -1.94
N GLY A 150 -6.03 -10.61 -2.14
CA GLY A 150 -6.74 -9.75 -1.20
C GLY A 150 -5.92 -8.57 -0.73
N ARG A 151 -6.47 -7.88 0.27
CA ARG A 151 -5.87 -6.70 0.89
C ARG A 151 -5.75 -6.93 2.38
N ILE A 152 -4.56 -6.70 2.90
CA ILE A 152 -4.22 -6.90 4.29
C ILE A 152 -3.84 -5.56 4.88
N GLU A 153 -4.60 -5.09 5.86
CA GLU A 153 -4.20 -3.99 6.73
C GLU A 153 -3.33 -4.55 7.85
N ILE A 154 -2.21 -3.89 8.13
CA ILE A 154 -1.37 -4.15 9.29
C ILE A 154 -1.55 -2.99 10.28
N ARG A 155 -1.68 -3.32 11.56
CA ARG A 155 -1.81 -2.38 12.66
C ARG A 155 -0.88 -2.77 13.80
N CYS A 156 -0.64 -1.83 14.71
CA CYS A 156 0.03 -2.08 15.98
C CYS A 156 -0.94 -1.86 17.15
N LYS A 157 -0.95 -2.76 18.14
CA LYS A 157 -1.76 -2.57 19.37
C LYS A 157 -1.23 -1.45 20.25
N ARG A 158 0.10 -1.28 20.30
CA ARG A 158 0.79 -0.28 21.12
C ARG A 158 0.86 1.10 20.46
N ALA A 159 0.82 1.15 19.12
CA ALA A 159 0.91 2.37 18.33
C ALA A 159 -0.26 2.46 17.33
N PRO A 160 -1.42 3.02 17.71
CA PRO A 160 -2.61 3.03 16.86
C PRO A 160 -2.45 3.77 15.52
N HIS A 161 -1.48 4.69 15.43
CA HIS A 161 -1.12 5.43 14.23
C HIS A 161 -0.31 4.58 13.23
N LEU A 162 0.36 3.52 13.68
CA LEU A 162 1.10 2.63 12.81
C LEU A 162 0.11 1.79 12.01
N ARG A 163 0.06 2.09 10.72
CA ARG A 163 -0.76 1.39 9.72
C ARG A 163 0.08 1.06 8.51
N GLY A 164 -0.21 -0.08 7.90
CA GLY A 164 0.36 -0.48 6.62
C GLY A 164 -0.61 -1.34 5.82
N TRP A 165 -0.35 -1.47 4.52
CA TRP A 165 -1.22 -2.15 3.60
C TRP A 165 -0.43 -3.01 2.63
N ILE A 166 -0.82 -4.27 2.55
CA ILE A 166 -0.31 -5.23 1.58
C ILE A 166 -1.46 -5.58 0.64
N ALA A 167 -1.31 -5.28 -0.65
CA ALA A 167 -2.18 -5.79 -1.68
C ALA A 167 -1.53 -7.02 -2.33
N VAL A 168 -2.27 -8.13 -2.42
CA VAL A 168 -1.81 -9.33 -3.11
C VAL A 168 -2.40 -9.31 -4.51
N GLN A 169 -1.54 -9.05 -5.49
CA GLN A 169 -1.90 -8.93 -6.90
C GLN A 169 -0.91 -9.71 -7.74
N ASP A 170 -1.43 -10.48 -8.69
CA ASP A 170 -0.60 -11.11 -9.70
C ASP A 170 -0.26 -10.12 -10.82
N ALA A 171 0.63 -9.18 -10.51
CA ALA A 171 1.12 -8.19 -11.47
C ALA A 171 2.51 -8.53 -12.00
N VAL A 172 2.80 -7.99 -13.19
CA VAL A 172 4.03 -8.28 -13.94
C VAL A 172 5.18 -7.50 -13.33
N HIS A 173 4.95 -6.24 -12.93
CA HIS A 173 5.96 -5.35 -12.37
C HIS A 173 5.42 -4.53 -11.18
N PHE A 174 6.29 -4.22 -10.23
CA PHE A 174 5.99 -3.48 -9.00
C PHE A 174 7.14 -2.50 -8.68
N VAL A 175 6.83 -1.28 -8.26
CA VAL A 175 7.84 -0.30 -7.81
C VAL A 175 7.24 0.68 -6.81
N ALA A 176 8.03 1.06 -5.80
CA ALA A 176 7.75 2.24 -4.99
C ALA A 176 8.36 3.46 -5.71
N PRO A 177 7.60 4.54 -5.93
CA PRO A 177 8.15 5.77 -6.50
C PRO A 177 9.32 6.32 -5.69
N ARG A 178 10.14 7.16 -6.32
CA ARG A 178 11.12 8.00 -5.62
C ARG A 178 10.40 9.14 -4.90
N PRO A 179 11.08 9.85 -3.96
CA PRO A 179 10.48 10.97 -3.24
C PRO A 179 9.93 12.10 -4.11
N ASP A 180 10.45 12.26 -5.33
CA ASP A 180 9.97 13.24 -6.31
C ASP A 180 8.78 12.75 -7.14
N GLY A 181 8.28 11.53 -6.86
CA GLY A 181 7.21 10.86 -7.57
C GLY A 181 7.65 10.10 -8.83
N THR A 182 8.94 10.12 -9.19
CA THR A 182 9.42 9.42 -10.39
C THR A 182 9.60 7.93 -10.15
N PHE A 183 9.38 7.12 -11.17
CA PHE A 183 9.61 5.69 -11.12
C PHE A 183 10.10 5.17 -12.47
N THR A 184 10.71 3.99 -12.43
CA THR A 184 11.22 3.30 -13.61
C THR A 184 10.86 1.83 -13.48
N LEU A 185 10.32 1.25 -14.54
CA LEU A 185 9.98 -0.16 -14.66
C LEU A 185 10.49 -0.67 -16.01
N THR A 186 10.78 -1.96 -16.10
CA THR A 186 11.08 -2.60 -17.39
C THR A 186 9.95 -3.56 -17.71
N ALA A 187 9.32 -3.40 -18.87
CA ALA A 187 8.20 -4.23 -19.31
C ALA A 187 8.39 -4.71 -20.75
N GLU A 188 7.84 -5.87 -21.07
CA GLU A 188 7.80 -6.33 -22.46
C GLU A 188 6.79 -5.49 -23.26
N PRO A 189 6.92 -5.42 -24.60
CA PRO A 189 5.93 -4.77 -25.44
C PRO A 189 4.55 -5.42 -25.28
N GLY A 190 3.52 -4.60 -25.08
CA GLY A 190 2.18 -5.09 -24.78
C GLY A 190 1.26 -4.01 -24.23
N LEU A 191 -0.01 -4.37 -24.05
CA LEU A 191 -1.00 -3.49 -23.46
C LEU A 191 -1.08 -3.73 -21.95
N TYR A 192 -0.87 -2.68 -21.17
CA TYR A 192 -0.85 -2.71 -19.72
C TYR A 192 -1.86 -1.74 -19.11
N THR A 193 -2.25 -2.02 -17.87
CA THR A 193 -2.88 -1.06 -16.98
C THR A 193 -1.89 -0.71 -15.87
N VAL A 194 -1.50 0.55 -15.80
CA VAL A 194 -0.72 1.11 -14.69
C VAL A 194 -1.68 1.44 -13.56
N ARG A 195 -1.39 0.98 -12.34
CA ARG A 195 -2.26 1.21 -11.17
C ARG A 195 -1.42 1.71 -9.99
N THR A 196 -1.97 2.66 -9.24
CA THR A 196 -1.33 3.23 -8.04
C THR A 196 -2.11 2.86 -6.80
N LEU A 197 -1.43 2.22 -5.85
CA LEU A 197 -1.95 1.86 -4.53
C LEU A 197 -1.64 2.97 -3.52
N TYR A 198 -2.62 3.36 -2.72
CA TYR A 198 -2.45 4.22 -1.53
C TYR A 198 -3.39 3.74 -0.43
N GLU A 199 -2.87 3.46 0.77
CA GLU A 199 -3.65 2.96 1.92
C GLU A 199 -4.58 1.78 1.57
N GLY A 200 -4.07 0.86 0.75
CA GLY A 200 -4.82 -0.32 0.32
C GLY A 200 -5.93 -0.04 -0.69
N ARG A 201 -6.03 1.17 -1.25
CA ARG A 201 -6.99 1.55 -2.29
C ARG A 201 -6.25 1.82 -3.60
N TRP A 202 -6.82 1.39 -4.72
CA TRP A 202 -6.35 1.80 -6.04
C TRP A 202 -6.87 3.21 -6.31
N VAL A 203 -5.96 4.18 -6.34
CA VAL A 203 -6.30 5.60 -6.39
C VAL A 203 -6.08 6.24 -7.76
N ALA A 204 -5.38 5.53 -8.65
CA ALA A 204 -5.22 5.91 -10.04
C ALA A 204 -5.06 4.66 -10.91
N GLU A 205 -5.64 4.67 -12.09
CA GLU A 205 -5.48 3.63 -13.11
C GLU A 205 -5.36 4.30 -14.50
N ARG A 206 -4.44 3.82 -15.34
CA ARG A 206 -4.23 4.34 -16.70
C ARG A 206 -3.83 3.22 -17.64
N GLU A 207 -4.42 3.17 -18.83
CA GLU A 207 -3.98 2.27 -19.89
C GLU A 207 -2.67 2.78 -20.50
N LEU A 208 -1.75 1.85 -20.75
CA LEU A 208 -0.43 2.11 -21.32
C LEU A 208 -0.12 1.03 -22.36
N LEU A 209 0.08 1.44 -23.61
CA LEU A 209 0.64 0.59 -24.64
C LEU A 209 2.17 0.71 -24.59
N VAL A 210 2.85 -0.34 -24.14
CA VAL A 210 4.31 -0.44 -24.19
C VAL A 210 4.70 -0.86 -25.60
N GLU A 211 5.35 0.05 -26.32
CA GLU A 211 5.79 -0.17 -27.69
C GLU A 211 7.09 -0.97 -27.73
N ASP A 212 7.27 -1.77 -28.79
CA ASP A 212 8.54 -2.46 -29.08
C ASP A 212 9.56 -1.44 -29.62
N SER A 213 10.09 -0.63 -28.71
CA SER A 213 11.07 0.40 -29.02
C SER A 213 12.25 0.34 -28.05
N ARG A 214 13.44 0.73 -28.54
CA ARG A 214 14.63 0.95 -27.70
C ARG A 214 14.58 2.28 -26.94
N THR A 215 13.45 2.98 -26.97
CA THR A 215 13.30 4.31 -26.38
C THR A 215 12.55 4.19 -25.06
N VAL A 216 12.94 5.00 -24.07
CA VAL A 216 12.23 5.09 -22.80
C VAL A 216 10.86 5.70 -23.04
N GLN A 217 9.79 4.99 -22.71
CA GLN A 217 8.44 5.52 -22.78
C GLN A 217 8.09 6.24 -21.48
N THR A 218 7.52 7.43 -21.56
CA THR A 218 7.14 8.23 -20.39
C THR A 218 5.64 8.17 -20.11
N VAL A 219 5.28 7.96 -18.84
CA VAL A 219 3.88 7.98 -18.38
C VAL A 219 3.70 8.91 -17.19
N GLU A 220 2.66 9.74 -17.22
CA GLU A 220 2.23 10.55 -16.08
C GLU A 220 0.99 9.92 -15.43
N ILE A 221 0.99 9.81 -14.10
CA ILE A 221 -0.14 9.28 -13.33
C ILE A 221 -0.60 10.35 -12.36
N GLU A 222 -1.86 10.75 -12.45
CA GLU A 222 -2.43 11.74 -11.55
C GLU A 222 -3.07 11.05 -10.33
N VAL A 223 -2.79 11.59 -9.15
CA VAL A 223 -3.37 11.13 -7.87
C VAL A 223 -4.02 12.33 -7.20
N ASP A 224 -5.32 12.27 -6.92
CA ASP A 224 -6.03 13.36 -6.26
C ASP A 224 -5.63 13.47 -4.78
N ALA A 225 -5.19 14.64 -4.33
CA ALA A 225 -4.89 14.96 -2.94
C ALA A 225 -6.07 14.74 -1.99
N ALA A 226 -7.31 14.84 -2.48
CA ALA A 226 -8.51 14.62 -1.68
C ALA A 226 -8.59 13.20 -1.09
N ILE A 227 -7.86 12.22 -1.65
CA ILE A 227 -7.83 10.84 -1.15
C ILE A 227 -7.27 10.70 0.27
N VAL A 228 -6.46 11.68 0.69
CA VAL A 228 -5.81 11.70 2.02
C VAL A 228 -6.81 12.08 3.10
N ARG A 229 -7.82 12.89 2.75
CA ARG A 229 -8.84 13.28 3.72
C ARG A 229 -9.66 12.03 4.08
N PRO A 230 -9.80 11.68 5.37
CA PRO A 230 -10.74 10.63 5.75
C PRO A 230 -12.14 11.00 5.22
N PRO A 231 -12.98 10.03 4.81
CA PRO A 231 -14.37 10.32 4.55
C PRO A 231 -14.92 11.06 5.78
N ALA A 232 -15.59 12.19 5.56
CA ALA A 232 -16.24 12.91 6.64
C ALA A 232 -17.00 11.88 7.49
N PRO A 233 -16.85 11.89 8.83
CA PRO A 233 -17.60 10.96 9.65
C PRO A 233 -19.07 11.06 9.22
N ALA A 234 -19.68 9.90 8.91
CA ALA A 234 -21.12 9.86 8.69
C ALA A 234 -21.74 10.62 9.86
N ALA A 235 -22.54 11.66 9.56
CA ALA A 235 -23.08 12.58 10.56
C ALA A 235 -23.48 11.76 11.78
N ALA A 236 -22.85 12.05 12.92
CA ALA A 236 -23.07 11.28 14.14
C ALA A 236 -24.58 11.11 14.31
N VAL A 237 -25.05 9.87 14.39
CA VAL A 237 -26.43 9.60 14.80
C VAL A 237 -26.59 10.38 16.10
N PRO A 238 -27.52 11.36 16.17
CA PRO A 238 -27.69 12.15 17.38
C PRO A 238 -27.85 11.16 18.54
N PRO A 239 -27.21 11.43 19.69
CA PRO A 239 -27.38 10.57 20.85
C PRO A 239 -28.88 10.36 21.07
N PRO A 240 -29.32 9.13 21.41
CA PRO A 240 -30.73 8.90 21.71
C PRO A 240 -31.17 9.96 22.71
N ALA A 241 -32.30 10.61 22.40
CA ALA A 241 -32.88 11.62 23.27
C ALA A 241 -32.91 11.05 24.69
N GLN A 242 -32.33 11.77 25.65
CA GLN A 242 -32.40 11.34 27.03
C GLN A 242 -33.87 11.11 27.39
N PRO A 243 -34.22 9.98 28.04
CA PRO A 243 -35.59 9.76 28.47
C PRO A 243 -35.99 10.95 29.33
N VAL A 244 -37.10 11.59 28.93
CA VAL A 244 -37.75 12.65 29.70
C VAL A 244 -37.91 12.14 31.12
N GLY A 245 -37.36 12.88 32.08
CA GLY A 245 -37.27 12.48 33.48
C GLY A 245 -38.59 11.94 34.01
N VAL A 246 -38.53 10.76 34.63
CA VAL A 246 -39.61 10.29 35.49
C VAL A 246 -39.82 11.35 36.58
N PRO A 247 -41.04 11.86 36.80
CA PRO A 247 -41.28 12.82 37.87
C PRO A 247 -40.85 12.20 39.20
N ALA A 248 -40.03 12.96 39.94
CA ALA A 248 -39.58 12.58 41.27
C ALA A 248 -40.80 12.26 42.14
N GLN A 249 -40.88 11.04 42.65
CA GLN A 249 -41.86 10.70 43.67
C GLN A 249 -41.47 11.42 44.96
N SER A 250 -42.35 12.28 45.42
CA SER A 250 -42.26 13.00 46.68
C SER A 250 -42.23 11.99 47.83
N THR A 251 -41.05 11.71 48.38
CA THR A 251 -40.95 10.96 49.63
C THR A 251 -41.22 11.91 50.79
N THR A 252 -42.43 11.82 51.37
CA THR A 252 -42.79 12.49 52.62
C THR A 252 -41.90 11.96 53.75
N PRO A 253 -41.30 12.80 54.60
CA PRO A 253 -40.50 12.33 55.73
C PRO A 253 -41.43 11.70 56.79
N THR A 254 -41.20 10.43 57.10
CA THR A 254 -41.86 9.74 58.22
C THR A 254 -41.11 10.10 59.51
N THR A 255 -41.80 10.77 60.43
CA THR A 255 -41.31 11.08 61.78
C THR A 255 -41.17 9.80 62.61
N PRO A 256 -40.03 9.53 63.27
CA PRO A 256 -39.89 8.37 64.14
C PRO A 256 -40.65 8.56 65.47
N PRO A 257 -41.20 7.49 66.07
CA PRO A 257 -41.93 7.57 67.33
C PRO A 257 -40.99 7.83 68.53
N PRO A 258 -41.49 8.45 69.61
CA PRO A 258 -40.69 8.74 70.80
C PRO A 258 -40.35 7.48 71.61
N PRO A 259 -39.24 7.48 72.36
CA PRO A 259 -38.80 6.33 73.14
C PRO A 259 -39.70 6.08 74.37
N PRO A 260 -39.82 4.81 74.81
CA PRO A 260 -40.59 4.45 76.00
C PRO A 260 -39.94 4.97 77.29
N ARG A 261 -40.77 5.31 78.28
CA ARG A 261 -40.39 5.78 79.62
C ARG A 261 -39.82 4.67 80.49
#